data_AF-A0A822BDX6-F1
#
_entry.id   AF-A0A822BDX6-F1
#
_cell.length_a   1.000
_cell.length_b   1.000
_cell.length_c   1.000
_cell.angle_alpha   90.00
_cell.angle_beta   90.00
_cell.angle_gamma   90.00
#
_symmetry.space_group_name_H-M   'P 1'
#
loop_
_entity.id
_entity.type
_entity.pdbx_description
1 polymer ?
#
loop_
_entity_poly.entity_id
_entity_poly.type
_entity_poly.pdbx_seq_one_letter_code
_entity_poly.pdbx_strand_id
1 'polypeptide(L)' 'MPHSILRNDVAGRDVTRYLKLLLRKEGYSFKTTAEFEIVKSIKERACFLTTAIQKEETNQADKSKFTLPDG' A
#
# COMPACT_ATOMS: atom_id res chain seq x y z
N MET A 1 1.00 12.65 36.87
CA MET A 1 1.10 11.49 35.94
C MET A 1 0.61 11.93 34.57
N PRO A 2 1.49 12.48 33.70
CA PRO A 2 1.07 13.01 32.41
C PRO A 2 0.78 11.86 31.44
N HIS A 3 -0.46 11.87 30.95
CA HIS A 3 -1.08 11.17 29.83
C HIS A 3 -0.19 10.26 28.97
N SER A 4 -0.40 8.95 29.09
CA SER A 4 0.12 7.87 28.23
C SER A 4 -0.53 7.83 26.83
N ILE A 5 -0.90 9.00 26.29
CA ILE A 5 -1.54 9.12 24.97
C ILE A 5 -0.49 9.67 24.00
N LEU A 6 0.00 8.79 23.13
CA LEU A 6 0.86 9.16 22.01
C LEU A 6 -0.01 9.27 20.76
N ARG A 7 -0.04 10.45 20.13
CA ARG A 7 -0.71 10.65 18.85
C ARG A 7 0.30 10.43 17.74
N ASN A 8 0.00 9.48 16.85
CA ASN A 8 0.73 9.29 15.61
C ASN A 8 -0.18 9.72 14.46
N ASP A 9 0.31 10.62 13.60
CA ASP A 9 -0.44 11.15 12.45
C ASP A 9 -0.25 10.28 11.19
N VAL A 10 0.25 9.05 11.34
CA VAL A 10 0.39 8.06 10.26
C VAL A 10 -0.80 7.10 10.26
N ALA A 11 -1.57 7.12 9.17
CA ALA A 11 -2.74 6.26 9.01
C ALA A 11 -2.90 5.73 7.58
N GLY A 12 -4.05 5.11 7.29
CA GLY A 12 -4.35 4.53 5.99
C GLY A 12 -4.27 5.51 4.80
N ARG A 13 -4.36 6.83 5.06
CA ARG A 13 -4.15 7.87 4.06
C ARG A 13 -2.69 7.95 3.61
N ASP A 14 -1.76 7.85 4.55
CA ASP A 14 -0.31 7.89 4.28
C ASP A 14 0.12 6.62 3.56
N VAL A 15 -0.44 5.46 3.95
CA VAL A 15 -0.22 4.19 3.25
C VAL A 15 -0.67 4.28 1.79
N THR A 16 -1.88 4.79 1.53
CA THR A 16 -2.38 4.95 0.15
C THR A 16 -1.55 5.97 -0.64
N ARG A 17 -1.10 7.06 -0.02
CA ARG A 17 -0.21 8.05 -0.65
C ARG A 17 1.15 7.45 -1.00
N TYR A 18 1.71 6.64 -0.10
CA TYR A 18 2.99 5.99 -0.31
C TYR A 18 2.91 4.94 -1.42
N LEU A 19 1.84 4.12 -1.43
CA LEU A 19 1.59 3.16 -2.51
C LEU A 19 1.48 3.86 -3.87
N LYS A 20 0.79 5.00 -3.94
CA LYS A 20 0.72 5.84 -5.14
C LYS A 20 2.10 6.34 -5.59
N LEU A 21 2.97 6.71 -4.65
CA LEU A 21 4.35 7.15 -4.97
C LEU A 21 5.19 6.00 -5.53
N LEU A 22 5.07 4.78 -4.97
CA LEU A 22 5.75 3.59 -5.48
C LEU A 22 5.29 3.25 -6.90
N LEU A 23 3.98 3.23 -7.14
CA LEU A 23 3.43 2.96 -8.47
C LEU A 23 3.88 4.00 -9.50
N ARG A 24 4.02 5.27 -9.09
CA ARG A 24 4.58 6.33 -9.95
C ARG A 24 6.06 6.08 -10.30
N LYS A 25 6.86 5.52 -9.38
CA LYS A 25 8.26 5.17 -9.65
C LYS A 25 8.38 4.00 -10.64
N GLU A 26 7.44 3.06 -10.58
CA GLU A 26 7.33 1.94 -11.53
C GLU A 26 6.76 2.34 -12.90
N GLY A 27 6.37 3.61 -13.09
CA GLY A 27 5.85 4.15 -14.36
C GLY A 27 4.34 4.31 -14.45
N TYR A 28 3.57 3.86 -13.45
CA TYR A 28 2.11 4.00 -13.41
C TYR A 28 1.70 5.35 -12.79
N SER A 29 1.21 6.27 -13.61
CA SER A 29 0.87 7.63 -13.18
C SER A 29 -0.64 7.81 -12.94
N PHE A 30 -1.10 7.51 -11.73
CA PHE A 30 -2.47 7.79 -11.31
C PHE A 30 -2.68 9.27 -10.95
N LYS A 31 -3.39 10.05 -11.77
CA LYS A 31 -3.65 11.49 -11.56
C LYS A 31 -5.09 11.82 -11.20
N THR A 32 -6.05 10.99 -11.58
CA THR A 32 -7.49 11.21 -11.41
C THR A 32 -8.01 10.65 -10.09
N THR A 33 -9.23 11.07 -9.71
CA THR A 33 -9.93 10.55 -8.52
C THR A 33 -10.39 9.11 -8.70
N ALA A 34 -10.76 8.70 -9.92
CA ALA A 34 -11.14 7.31 -10.23
C ALA A 34 -9.96 6.35 -10.04
N GLU A 35 -8.77 6.76 -10.48
CA GLU A 35 -7.55 5.97 -10.28
C GLU A 35 -7.15 5.86 -8.79
N PHE A 36 -7.58 6.79 -7.94
CA PHE A 36 -7.36 6.69 -6.50
C PHE A 36 -8.16 5.54 -5.88
N GLU A 37 -9.34 5.22 -6.41
CA GLU A 37 -10.08 4.02 -5.99
C GLU A 37 -9.36 2.73 -6.39
N ILE A 38 -8.68 2.73 -7.54
CA ILE A 38 -7.86 1.60 -7.99
C ILE A 38 -6.71 1.36 -7.00
N VAL A 39 -5.99 2.42 -6.60
CA VAL A 39 -4.91 2.31 -5.59
C VAL A 39 -5.46 1.83 -4.24
N LYS A 40 -6.68 2.24 -3.86
CA LYS A 40 -7.35 1.74 -2.65
C LYS A 40 -7.66 0.23 -2.75
N SER A 41 -8.21 -0.21 -3.86
CA SER A 41 -8.52 -1.62 -4.14
C SER A 41 -7.24 -2.48 -4.16
N ILE A 42 -6.15 -1.96 -4.75
CA ILE A 42 -4.83 -2.61 -4.71
C ILE A 42 -4.36 -2.76 -3.27
N LYS A 43 -4.44 -1.69 -2.46
CA LYS A 43 -4.07 -1.76 -1.04
C LYS A 43 -4.87 -2.85 -0.31
N GLU A 44 -6.18 -2.92 -0.52
CA GLU A 44 -7.04 -3.90 0.16
C GLU A 44 -6.79 -5.35 -0.29
N ARG A 45 -6.31 -5.56 -1.53
CA ARG A 45 -6.08 -6.91 -2.09
C ARG A 45 -4.63 -7.39 -2.02
N ALA A 46 -3.67 -6.49 -2.05
CA ALA A 46 -2.24 -6.79 -2.17
C ALA A 46 -1.43 -6.42 -0.93
N CYS A 47 -1.92 -5.53 -0.05
CA CYS A 47 -1.21 -5.16 1.16
C CYS A 47 -1.64 -6.06 2.32
N PHE A 48 -0.67 -6.67 2.97
CA PHE A 48 -0.85 -7.43 4.20
C PHE A 48 0.26 -7.08 5.19
N LEU A 49 0.00 -7.28 6.48
CA LEU A 49 0.98 -7.06 7.54
C LEU A 49 1.50 -8.41 8.01
N THR A 50 2.81 -8.61 7.90
CA THR A 50 3.48 -9.79 8.42
C THR A 50 4.42 -9.41 9.57
N THR A 51 4.40 -10.19 10.63
CA THR A 51 5.25 -10.04 11.82
C THR A 51 6.72 -10.41 11.57
N ALA A 52 7.01 -11.17 10.51
CA ALA A 52 8.35 -11.63 10.15
C ALA A 52 8.77 -11.15 8.75
N ILE A 53 9.07 -9.85 8.63
CA ILE A 53 9.47 -9.18 7.37
C ILE A 53 10.63 -9.93 6.68
N GLN A 54 11.65 -10.34 7.44
CA GLN A 54 12.83 -11.01 6.86
C GLN A 54 12.56 -12.41 6.29
N LYS A 55 11.53 -13.11 6.80
CA LYS A 55 11.21 -14.46 6.36
C LYS A 55 10.35 -14.47 5.09
N GLU A 56 9.63 -13.37 4.84
CA GLU A 56 8.79 -13.23 3.66
C GLU A 56 9.45 -12.53 2.47
N GLU A 57 10.48 -11.70 2.66
CA GLU A 57 11.27 -11.19 1.52
C GLU A 57 11.87 -12.32 0.67
N THR A 58 12.23 -13.44 1.31
CA THR A 58 12.64 -14.68 0.64
C THR A 58 11.48 -15.47 0.04
N ASN A 59 10.26 -15.29 0.55
CA ASN A 59 9.04 -15.98 0.14
C ASN A 59 8.23 -15.11 -0.84
N GLN A 60 8.88 -14.63 -1.91
CA GLN A 60 8.28 -13.92 -3.05
C GLN A 60 7.23 -14.74 -3.84
N ALA A 61 6.71 -15.83 -3.28
CA ALA A 61 5.83 -16.80 -3.94
C ALA A 61 4.36 -16.36 -3.96
N ASP A 62 3.89 -15.60 -2.96
CA ASP A 62 2.51 -15.08 -2.91
C ASP A 62 2.41 -13.66 -3.47
N LYS A 63 3.10 -13.39 -4.58
CA LYS A 63 2.84 -12.18 -5.38
C LYS A 63 1.44 -12.34 -5.96
N SER A 64 0.43 -11.85 -5.24
CA SER A 64 -0.92 -11.66 -5.76
C SER A 64 -0.82 -10.79 -7.01
N LYS A 65 -0.86 -11.46 -8.17
CA LYS A 65 -0.84 -10.82 -9.48
C LYS A 65 -2.07 -9.94 -9.59
N PHE A 66 -1.94 -8.66 -9.24
CA PHE A 66 -2.97 -7.68 -9.49
C PHE A 66 -2.83 -7.25 -10.94
N THR A 67 -3.63 -7.84 -11.82
CA THR A 67 -3.81 -7.34 -13.18
C THR A 67 -4.58 -6.03 -13.11
N LEU A 68 -3.94 -4.95 -13.56
CA LEU A 68 -4.64 -3.70 -13.78
C LEU A 68 -5.71 -3.95 -14.86
N PRO A 69 -6.92 -3.37 -14.73
CA PRO A 69 -7.98 -3.51 -15.72
C PRO A 69 -7.68 -2.81 -17.06
N ASP A 70 -6.47 -2.26 -17.24
CA ASP A 70 -6.07 -1.49 -18.42
C ASP A 70 -5.43 -2.36 -19.53
N GLY A 71 -5.37 -3.68 -19.37
CA GLY A 71 -4.91 -4.64 -20.40
C GLY A 71 -3.47 -5.08 -20.25
#